data_AF-A0A2D6XG07-F1
#
_entry.id   AF-A0A2D6XG07-F1
#
_cell.length_a   1.000
_cell.length_b   1.000
_cell.length_c   1.000
_cell.angle_alpha   90.00
_cell.angle_beta   90.00
_cell.angle_gamma   90.00
#
_symmetry.space_group_name_H-M   'P 1'
#
loop_
_entity.id
_entity.type
_entity.pdbx_description
1 polymer ?
#
loop_
_entity_poly.entity_id
_entity_poly.type
_entity_poly.pdbx_seq_one_letter_code
_entity_poly.pdbx_strand_id
1 'polypeptide(L)'
;MSDELTYSTYRDAIKSIAQDIMEEHPSPDEDSDGRREKVWEWVDGHHYVIYYAYHEEVLRATENEPDGAEVAGFAGEKSDWRDMRQVAVFLAMEADVHEELRRLEEEKEEAEELAEVEA
;
A
#
# COMPACT_ATOMS: atom_id res chain seq x y z
N MET A 1 13.54 -21.40 -6.48
CA MET A 1 13.52 -20.38 -7.54
C MET A 1 12.91 -19.18 -6.87
N SER A 2 13.61 -18.04 -6.83
CA SER A 2 12.92 -16.81 -6.42
C SER A 2 12.01 -16.47 -7.58
N ASP A 3 10.69 -16.49 -7.35
CA ASP A 3 9.77 -15.85 -8.28
C ASP A 3 10.17 -14.38 -8.34
N GLU A 4 10.52 -13.92 -9.53
CA GLU A 4 10.89 -12.53 -9.76
C GLU A 4 9.63 -11.67 -9.57
N LEU A 5 9.71 -10.66 -8.69
CA LEU A 5 8.60 -9.75 -8.48
C LEU A 5 8.40 -8.91 -9.76
N THR A 6 7.27 -9.12 -10.43
CA THR A 6 6.87 -8.33 -11.59
C THR A 6 5.98 -7.17 -11.15
N TYR A 7 5.92 -6.10 -11.97
CA TYR A 7 4.99 -4.99 -11.74
C TYR A 7 3.54 -5.47 -11.56
N SER A 8 3.07 -6.41 -12.39
CA SER A 8 1.72 -6.97 -12.26
C SER A 8 1.53 -7.70 -10.93
N THR A 9 2.47 -8.53 -10.52
CA THR A 9 2.38 -9.28 -9.25
C THR A 9 2.42 -8.34 -8.04
N TYR A 10 3.19 -7.25 -8.13
CA TYR A 10 3.19 -6.20 -7.12
C TYR A 10 1.82 -5.51 -7.05
N ARG A 11 1.28 -5.03 -8.17
CA ARG A 11 -0.04 -4.37 -8.21
C ARG A 11 -1.18 -5.28 -7.80
N ASP A 12 -1.13 -6.56 -8.14
CA ASP A 12 -2.12 -7.55 -7.68
C ASP A 12 -2.10 -7.69 -6.15
N ALA A 13 -0.91 -7.62 -5.52
CA ALA A 13 -0.80 -7.64 -4.06
C ALA A 13 -1.38 -6.37 -3.41
N ILE A 14 -1.08 -5.18 -3.97
CA ILE A 14 -1.66 -3.91 -3.52
C ILE A 14 -3.19 -3.97 -3.60
N LYS A 15 -3.72 -4.45 -4.73
CA LYS A 15 -5.15 -4.61 -4.94
C LYS A 15 -5.78 -5.57 -3.93
N SER A 16 -5.14 -6.72 -3.68
CA SER A 16 -5.63 -7.68 -2.69
C SER A 16 -5.70 -7.05 -1.30
N ILE A 17 -4.65 -6.35 -0.86
CA ILE A 17 -4.63 -5.68 0.45
C ILE A 17 -5.75 -4.63 0.53
N ALA A 18 -5.90 -3.80 -0.50
CA ALA A 18 -6.91 -2.76 -0.51
C ALA A 18 -8.34 -3.34 -0.47
N GLN A 19 -8.59 -4.44 -1.19
CA GLN A 19 -9.86 -5.15 -1.17
C GLN A 19 -10.16 -5.73 0.20
N ASP A 20 -9.21 -6.43 0.82
CA ASP A 20 -9.38 -7.02 2.15
C ASP A 20 -9.72 -5.93 3.19
N ILE A 21 -9.02 -4.79 3.14
CA ILE A 21 -9.27 -3.64 4.02
C ILE A 21 -10.66 -3.03 3.77
N MET A 22 -11.09 -2.90 2.51
CA MET A 22 -12.42 -2.36 2.18
C MET A 22 -13.55 -3.31 2.58
N GLU A 23 -13.32 -4.62 2.62
CA GLU A 23 -14.29 -5.59 3.14
C GLU A 23 -14.44 -5.48 4.66
N GLU A 24 -13.34 -5.27 5.39
CA GLU A 24 -13.34 -5.07 6.85
C GLU A 24 -13.87 -3.68 7.24
N HIS A 25 -13.54 -2.65 6.46
CA HIS A 25 -13.87 -1.24 6.70
C HIS A 25 -14.53 -0.62 5.44
N PRO A 26 -15.83 -0.92 5.18
CA PRO A 26 -16.51 -0.57 3.92
C PRO A 26 -16.88 0.91 3.77
N SER A 27 -16.72 1.71 4.82
CA SER A 27 -16.97 3.14 4.84
C SER A 27 -15.69 3.88 5.23
N PRO A 28 -15.19 4.82 4.41
CA PRO A 28 -13.99 5.61 4.76
C PRO A 28 -14.21 6.52 5.98
N ASP A 29 -15.45 6.95 6.23
CA ASP A 29 -15.76 7.94 7.26
C ASP A 29 -16.00 7.34 8.65
N GLU A 30 -16.46 6.09 8.73
CA GLU A 30 -16.89 5.49 9.99
C GLU A 30 -15.72 5.04 10.87
N ASP A 31 -14.58 4.67 10.27
CA ASP A 31 -13.41 4.14 10.99
C ASP A 31 -12.08 4.42 10.27
N SER A 32 -11.80 5.70 10.00
CA SER A 32 -10.58 6.12 9.30
C SER A 32 -9.29 5.76 10.07
N ASP A 33 -9.32 5.84 11.41
CA ASP A 33 -8.18 5.46 12.25
C ASP A 33 -7.94 3.94 12.23
N GLY A 34 -8.99 3.12 12.39
CA GLY A 34 -8.88 1.66 12.32
C GLY A 34 -8.43 1.19 10.94
N ARG A 35 -8.93 1.83 9.88
CA ARG A 35 -8.49 1.54 8.51
C ARG A 35 -7.03 1.89 8.28
N ARG A 36 -6.56 3.03 8.79
CA ARG A 36 -5.14 3.41 8.72
C ARG A 36 -4.27 2.40 9.48
N GLU A 37 -4.70 1.97 10.67
CA GLU A 37 -4.01 0.94 11.44
C GLU A 37 -3.94 -0.38 10.67
N LYS A 38 -5.00 -0.74 9.93
CA LYS A 38 -5.01 -1.93 9.07
C LYS A 38 -4.08 -1.84 7.88
N VAL A 39 -4.01 -0.70 7.19
CA VAL A 39 -2.99 -0.49 6.14
C VAL A 39 -1.60 -0.71 6.70
N TRP A 40 -1.31 -0.10 7.86
CA TRP A 40 -0.02 -0.22 8.52
C TRP A 40 0.31 -1.68 8.88
N GLU A 41 -0.62 -2.40 9.51
CA GLU A 41 -0.47 -3.81 9.89
C GLU A 41 -0.19 -4.71 8.69
N TRP A 42 -0.96 -4.55 7.60
CA TRP A 42 -0.79 -5.34 6.39
C TRP A 42 0.53 -5.07 5.69
N VAL A 43 0.94 -3.81 5.58
CA VAL A 43 2.18 -3.42 4.89
C VAL A 43 3.40 -3.83 5.70
N ASP A 44 3.45 -3.55 7.01
CA ASP A 44 4.59 -3.95 7.87
C ASP A 44 4.76 -5.48 7.91
N GLY A 45 3.64 -6.22 7.91
CA GLY A 45 3.62 -7.68 7.84
C GLY A 45 3.91 -8.27 6.46
N HIS A 46 4.01 -7.46 5.41
CA HIS A 46 4.13 -7.97 4.05
C HIS A 46 5.55 -8.46 3.73
N HIS A 47 5.66 -9.61 3.07
CA HIS A 47 6.94 -10.22 2.74
C HIS A 47 7.83 -9.34 1.83
N TYR A 48 7.23 -8.46 1.03
CA TYR A 48 7.95 -7.46 0.24
C TYR A 48 8.66 -6.40 1.09
N VAL A 49 8.10 -6.06 2.25
CA VAL A 49 8.74 -5.16 3.23
C VAL A 49 9.78 -5.93 4.05
N ILE A 50 9.45 -7.13 4.51
CA ILE A 50 10.31 -7.94 5.40
C ILE A 50 11.59 -8.42 4.70
N TYR A 51 11.50 -8.86 3.44
CA TYR A 51 12.63 -9.47 2.74
C TYR A 51 13.32 -8.50 1.80
N TYR A 52 14.58 -8.18 2.14
CA TYR A 52 15.49 -7.35 1.33
C TYR A 52 15.61 -7.75 -0.15
N ALA A 53 15.35 -9.02 -0.46
CA ALA A 53 15.41 -9.53 -1.82
C ALA A 53 14.34 -8.95 -2.76
N TYR A 54 13.31 -8.27 -2.23
CA TYR A 54 12.24 -7.64 -3.03
C TYR A 54 12.29 -6.11 -3.00
N HIS A 55 13.16 -5.51 -2.18
CA HIS A 55 13.14 -4.06 -1.95
C HIS A 55 13.43 -3.27 -3.22
N GLU A 56 14.29 -3.76 -4.10
CA GLU A 56 14.59 -3.07 -5.36
C GLU A 56 13.44 -3.13 -6.34
N GLU A 57 12.80 -4.29 -6.40
CA GLU A 57 11.68 -4.56 -7.27
C GLU A 57 10.47 -3.74 -6.86
N VAL A 58 10.18 -3.62 -5.55
CA VAL A 58 9.12 -2.73 -5.05
C VAL A 58 9.41 -1.28 -5.41
N LEU A 59 10.62 -0.77 -5.12
CA LEU A 59 10.96 0.62 -5.42
C LEU A 59 10.98 0.95 -6.92
N ARG A 60 11.06 -0.07 -7.79
CA ARG A 60 10.92 0.08 -9.25
C ARG A 60 9.47 -0.05 -9.73
N ALA A 61 8.62 -0.75 -8.98
CA ALA A 61 7.24 -1.05 -9.34
C ALA A 61 6.25 -0.04 -8.74
N THR A 62 6.59 0.56 -7.60
CA THR A 62 5.80 1.61 -6.96
C THR A 62 5.61 2.80 -7.90
N GLU A 63 4.41 3.37 -7.85
CA GLU A 63 4.09 4.63 -8.53
C GLU A 63 4.25 5.83 -7.58
N ASN A 64 4.38 5.56 -6.28
CA ASN A 64 4.61 6.53 -5.22
C ASN A 64 6.08 6.48 -4.77
N GLU A 65 6.88 7.42 -5.29
CA GLU A 65 8.29 7.57 -4.89
C GLU A 65 8.37 8.15 -3.46
N PRO A 66 9.01 7.45 -2.51
CA PRO A 66 9.08 7.92 -1.12
C PRO A 66 10.01 9.13 -1.00
N ASP A 67 9.60 10.14 -0.21
CA ASP A 67 10.44 11.31 0.03
C ASP A 67 11.66 10.96 0.91
N GLY A 68 12.85 11.32 0.45
CA GLY A 68 14.09 11.01 1.17
C GLY A 68 14.17 11.65 2.55
N ALA A 69 13.54 12.81 2.77
CA ALA A 69 13.50 13.44 4.09
C ALA A 69 12.52 12.72 5.03
N GLU A 70 11.35 12.30 4.52
CA GLU A 70 10.41 11.46 5.24
C GLU A 70 11.05 10.12 5.64
N VAL A 71 11.71 9.44 4.69
CA VAL A 71 12.45 8.19 4.94
C VAL A 71 13.49 8.37 6.04
N ALA A 72 14.29 9.44 5.99
CA ALA A 72 15.31 9.71 7.01
C ALA A 72 14.68 10.02 8.38
N GLY A 73 13.56 10.74 8.40
CA GLY A 73 12.82 11.04 9.62
C GLY A 73 12.23 9.79 10.28
N PHE A 74 11.68 8.88 9.47
CA PHE A 74 11.06 7.65 9.95
C PHE A 74 12.10 6.60 10.36
N ALA A 75 13.17 6.42 9.58
CA ALA A 75 14.25 5.51 9.91
C ALA A 75 15.03 5.99 11.16
N GLY A 76 15.20 7.30 11.33
CA GLY A 76 15.93 7.88 12.46
C GLY A 76 17.42 8.09 12.18
N GLU A 77 18.04 9.01 12.94
CA GLU A 77 19.38 9.56 12.66
C GLU A 77 20.54 8.54 12.64
N LYS A 78 20.36 7.34 13.19
CA LYS A 78 21.40 6.31 13.31
C LYS A 78 21.23 5.14 12.35
N SER A 79 20.22 5.21 11.50
CA SER A 79 19.85 4.14 10.58
C SER A 79 20.87 3.98 9.48
N ASP A 80 21.15 2.72 9.15
CA ASP A 80 22.01 2.43 8.01
C ASP A 80 21.20 2.43 6.70
N TRP A 81 21.87 2.19 5.58
CA TRP A 81 21.21 2.22 4.27
C TRP A 81 20.16 1.11 4.10
N ARG A 82 20.23 0.02 4.86
CA ARG A 82 19.25 -1.07 4.82
C ARG A 82 17.99 -0.67 5.54
N ASP A 83 18.13 -0.07 6.73
CA ASP A 83 17.01 0.48 7.48
C ASP A 83 16.27 1.55 6.65
N MET A 84 17.02 2.48 6.05
CA MET A 84 16.43 3.50 5.15
C MET A 84 15.71 2.88 3.96
N ARG A 85 16.24 1.79 3.39
CA ARG A 85 15.63 1.12 2.24
C ARG A 85 14.36 0.37 2.62
N GLN A 86 14.34 -0.31 3.77
CA GLN A 86 13.14 -0.95 4.29
C GLN A 86 12.03 0.08 4.54
N VAL A 87 12.38 1.22 5.14
CA VAL A 87 11.46 2.33 5.35
C VAL A 87 10.94 2.91 4.03
N ALA A 88 11.81 3.10 3.04
CA ALA A 88 11.39 3.55 1.72
C ALA A 88 10.39 2.59 1.06
N VAL A 89 10.62 1.27 1.16
CA VAL A 89 9.70 0.24 0.66
C VAL A 89 8.37 0.27 1.41
N PHE A 90 8.41 0.39 2.75
CA PHE A 90 7.22 0.51 3.58
C PHE A 90 6.37 1.71 3.15
N LEU A 91 6.96 2.91 3.08
CA LEU A 91 6.25 4.15 2.75
C LEU A 91 5.69 4.14 1.31
N ALA A 92 6.47 3.62 0.35
CA ALA A 92 6.01 3.45 -1.02
C ALA A 92 4.79 2.53 -1.11
N MET A 93 4.86 1.39 -0.43
CA MET A 93 3.78 0.40 -0.43
C MET A 93 2.55 0.89 0.34
N GLU A 94 2.72 1.60 1.46
CA GLU A 94 1.64 2.26 2.21
C GLU A 94 0.90 3.27 1.32
N ALA A 95 1.64 4.12 0.59
CA ALA A 95 1.06 5.09 -0.33
C ALA A 95 0.29 4.43 -1.49
N ASP A 96 0.85 3.39 -2.10
CA ASP A 96 0.19 2.63 -3.17
C ASP A 96 -1.12 1.97 -2.68
N VAL A 97 -1.14 1.43 -1.46
CA VAL A 97 -2.37 0.87 -0.85
C VAL A 97 -3.41 1.96 -0.63
N HIS A 98 -3.02 3.13 -0.11
CA HIS A 98 -3.94 4.25 0.07
C HIS A 98 -4.50 4.80 -1.25
N GLU A 99 -3.72 4.77 -2.32
CA GLU A 99 -4.20 5.13 -3.66
C GLU A 99 -5.19 4.11 -4.21
N GLU A 100 -4.88 2.82 -4.11
CA GLU A 100 -5.79 1.76 -4.55
C GLU A 100 -7.09 1.75 -3.74
N LEU A 101 -7.02 2.01 -2.43
CA LEU A 101 -8.21 2.17 -1.58
C LEU A 101 -9.13 3.30 -2.10
N ARG A 102 -8.57 4.47 -2.41
CA ARG A 102 -9.35 5.60 -2.97
C ARG A 102 -9.98 5.23 -4.32
N ARG A 103 -9.22 4.55 -5.17
CA ARG A 103 -9.72 4.10 -6.47
C ARG A 103 -10.91 3.13 -6.32
N LEU A 104 -10.82 2.16 -5.40
CA LEU A 104 -11.90 1.20 -5.16
C LEU A 104 -13.17 1.89 -4.59
N GLU A 105 -13.00 2.93 -3.79
CA GLU A 105 -14.12 3.75 -3.31
C GLU A 105 -14.82 4.48 -4.46
N GLU A 106 -14.05 5.16 -5.30
CA GLU A 106 -14.58 5.84 -6.49
C GLU A 106 -15.32 4.85 -7.41
N GLU A 107 -14.73 3.68 -7.68
CA GLU A 107 -15.36 2.62 -8.49
C GLU A 107 -16.68 2.10 -7.85
N LYS A 108 -16.74 2.02 -6.51
CA LYS A 108 -17.94 1.60 -5.78
C LYS A 108 -19.03 2.67 -5.84
N GLU A 109 -18.68 3.93 -5.61
CA GLU A 109 -19.61 5.07 -5.69
C GLU A 109 -20.21 5.18 -7.10
N GLU A 110 -19.38 5.11 -8.14
CA GLU A 110 -19.85 5.11 -9.54
C GLU A 110 -20.81 3.95 -9.84
N ALA A 111 -20.52 2.75 -9.32
CA ALA A 111 -21.39 1.59 -9.50
C ALA A 111 -22.75 1.73 -8.79
N GLU A 112 -22.76 2.33 -7.60
CA GLU A 112 -23.98 2.64 -6.85
C GLU A 112 -24.81 3.71 -7.57
N GLU A 113 -24.21 4.79 -8.07
CA GLU A 113 -24.90 5.82 -8.85
C GLU A 113 -25.54 5.27 -10.13
N LEU A 114 -24.83 4.41 -10.87
CA LEU A 114 -25.36 3.78 -12.07
C LEU A 114 -26.55 2.86 -11.77
N ALA A 115 -26.48 2.10 -10.66
CA ALA A 115 -27.57 1.23 -10.25
C ALA A 115 -28.84 2.01 -9.86
N GLU A 116 -28.70 3.20 -9.27
CA GLU A 116 -29.83 4.08 -8.96
C GLU A 116 -30.50 4.67 -10.20
N VAL A 117 -29.73 4.97 -11.27
CA VAL A 117 -30.27 5.47 -12.54
C VAL A 117 -31.05 4.40 -13.31
N GLU A 118 -30.70 3.14 -13.15
CA GLU A 118 -31.34 2.00 -13.83
C GLU A 118 -32.55 1.40 -13.07
N ALA A 119 -32.77 1.78 -11.80
CA ALA A 119 -33.85 1.30 -10.93
C ALA A 119 -35.16 2.08 -11.03
#